data_AF-A0A7C5YPT2-F1
#
_entry.id   AF-A0A7C5YPT2-F1
#
_cell.length_a   1.000
_cell.length_b   1.000
_cell.length_c   1.000
_cell.angle_alpha   90.00
_cell.angle_beta   90.00
_cell.angle_gamma   90.00
#
_symmetry.space_group_name_H-M   'P 1'
#
loop_
_entity.id
_entity.type
_entity.pdbx_description
1 polymer ?
#
loop_
_entity_poly.entity_id
_entity_poly.type
_entity_poly.pdbx_seq_one_letter_code
_entity_poly.pdbx_strand_id
1 'polypeptide(L)' 'MEGWVRQLLRLLWINVALDALYIAVGVGLIVAVPENRMLSGFGWAIVVQGAFLLMFDAWHGMRLRHFPRGFTPSA' A
#
# COMPACT_ATOMS: atom_id res chain seq x y z
N MET A 1 -21.79 9.30 10.23
CA MET A 1 -20.67 9.50 9.27
C MET A 1 -19.35 8.89 9.74
N GLU A 2 -19.06 8.80 11.03
CA GLU A 2 -17.75 8.29 11.52
C GLU A 2 -17.41 6.82 11.20
N GLY A 3 -18.41 5.94 11.07
CA GLY A 3 -18.18 4.51 10.82
C GLY A 3 -17.47 4.23 9.50
N TRP A 4 -17.84 4.94 8.44
CA TRP A 4 -17.28 4.78 7.10
C TRP A 4 -15.81 5.18 7.02
N VAL A 5 -15.41 6.25 7.73
CA VAL A 5 -14.02 6.70 7.77
C VAL A 5 -13.14 5.68 8.50
N ARG A 6 -13.62 5.11 9.61
CA ARG A 6 -12.91 4.04 10.32
C ARG A 6 -12.73 2.78 9.46
N GLN A 7 -13.75 2.43 8.69
CA GLN A 7 -13.72 1.28 7.79
C GLN A 7 -12.77 1.51 6.60
N LEU A 8 -12.77 2.72 6.03
CA LEU A 8 -11.85 3.11 4.97
C LEU A 8 -10.38 3.08 5.42
N LEU A 9 -10.09 3.64 6.61
CA LEU A 9 -8.75 3.58 7.19
C LEU A 9 -8.29 2.13 7.42
N ARG A 10 -9.19 1.24 7.85
CA ARG A 10 -8.87 -0.18 8.03
C ARG A 10 -8.54 -0.86 6.71
N LEU A 11 -9.31 -0.60 5.65
CA LEU A 11 -9.05 -1.12 4.31
C LEU A 11 -7.70 -0.63 3.77
N LEU A 12 -7.39 0.65 3.96
CA LEU A 12 -6.12 1.23 3.53
C LEU A 12 -4.91 0.58 4.23
N TRP A 13 -5.02 0.33 5.54
CA TRP A 13 -3.96 -0.37 6.29
C TRP A 13 -3.80 -1.83 5.88
N ILE A 14 -4.89 -2.51 5.53
CA ILE A 14 -4.82 -3.87 4.96
C ILE A 14 -4.12 -3.82 3.60
N ASN A 15 -4.39 -2.83 2.76
CA ASN A 15 -3.76 -2.71 1.46
C ASN A 15 -2.25 -2.45 1.56
N VAL A 16 -1.84 -1.54 2.45
CA VAL A 16 -0.43 -1.32 2.80
C VAL A 16 0.27 -2.63 3.23
N ALA A 17 -0.38 -3.46 4.03
CA ALA A 17 0.18 -4.76 4.43
C ALA A 17 0.26 -5.76 3.27
N LEU A 18 -0.74 -5.75 2.39
CA LEU A 18 -0.78 -6.59 1.19
C LEU A 18 0.31 -6.21 0.19
N ASP A 19 0.53 -4.91 -0.01
CA ASP A 19 1.59 -4.37 -0.86
C ASP A 19 2.98 -4.77 -0.35
N ALA A 20 3.21 -4.68 0.95
CA ALA A 20 4.47 -5.13 1.57
C ALA A 20 4.71 -6.64 1.33
N LEU A 21 3.67 -7.46 1.44
CA LEU A 21 3.74 -8.89 1.13
C LEU A 21 4.05 -9.12 -0.36
N TYR A 22 3.40 -8.36 -1.25
CA TYR A 22 3.64 -8.43 -2.69
C TYR A 22 5.10 -8.11 -3.05
N ILE A 23 5.65 -7.03 -2.48
CA ILE A 23 7.06 -6.66 -2.68
C ILE A 23 7.99 -7.76 -2.18
N ALA A 24 7.70 -8.35 -1.01
CA ALA A 24 8.51 -9.45 -0.46
C ALA A 24 8.52 -10.68 -1.39
N VAL A 25 7.40 -11.01 -2.03
CA VAL A 25 7.33 -12.07 -3.05
C VAL A 25 8.16 -11.70 -4.29
N GLY A 26 8.09 -10.46 -4.76
CA GLY A 26 8.90 -9.99 -5.89
C GLY A 26 10.40 -10.07 -5.61
N VAL A 27 10.84 -9.65 -4.42
CA VAL A 27 12.23 -9.81 -3.95
C VAL A 27 12.62 -11.28 -3.86
N GLY A 28 11.73 -12.13 -3.31
CA GLY A 28 11.94 -13.57 -3.24
C GLY A 28 12.15 -14.20 -4.63
N LEU A 29 11.39 -13.77 -5.63
CA LEU A 29 11.56 -14.21 -7.03
C LEU A 29 12.92 -13.81 -7.62
N ILE A 30 13.39 -12.58 -7.34
CA ILE A 30 14.70 -12.09 -7.81
C ILE A 30 15.84 -12.90 -7.17
N VAL A 31 15.74 -13.19 -5.88
CA VAL A 31 16.79 -13.86 -5.10
C VAL A 31 16.79 -15.37 -5.33
N ALA A 32 15.63 -16.00 -5.48
CA ALA A 32 15.52 -17.46 -5.58
C ALA A 32 15.90 -18.01 -6.96
N VAL A 33 15.76 -17.22 -8.03
CA VAL A 33 16.04 -17.68 -9.41
C VAL A 33 16.80 -16.61 -10.23
N PRO A 34 18.00 -16.19 -9.81
CA PRO A 34 18.72 -15.07 -10.42
C PRO A 34 19.19 -15.37 -11.86
N GLU A 35 19.45 -16.63 -12.21
CA GLU A 35 19.81 -17.04 -13.57
C GLU A 35 18.66 -16.88 -14.58
N ASN A 36 17.41 -16.91 -14.13
CA ASN A 36 16.25 -16.74 -15.00
C ASN A 36 15.90 -15.26 -15.13
N ARG A 37 16.50 -14.61 -16.15
CA ARG A 37 16.28 -13.18 -16.44
C ARG A 37 14.81 -12.78 -16.61
N MET A 38 13.97 -13.69 -17.10
CA MET A 38 12.53 -13.44 -17.25
C MET A 38 11.82 -13.36 -15.89
N LEU A 39 12.08 -14.33 -15.00
CA LEU A 39 11.54 -14.33 -13.64
C LEU A 39 12.08 -13.17 -12.79
N SER A 40 13.36 -12.83 -12.95
CA SER A 40 13.96 -11.65 -12.32
C SER A 40 13.29 -10.35 -12.79
N GLY A 41 12.98 -10.25 -14.10
CA GLY A 41 12.22 -9.14 -14.66
C GLY A 41 10.81 -9.02 -14.07
N PHE A 42 10.10 -10.14 -13.90
CA PHE A 42 8.80 -10.14 -13.21
C PHE A 42 8.91 -9.73 -11.74
N GLY A 43 9.93 -10.21 -11.03
CA GLY A 43 10.19 -9.80 -9.66
C GLY A 43 10.41 -8.28 -9.55
N TRP A 44 11.18 -7.69 -10.46
CA TRP A 44 11.35 -6.23 -10.51
C TRP A 44 10.06 -5.48 -10.83
N ALA A 45 9.24 -5.98 -11.76
CA ALA A 45 7.94 -5.39 -12.05
C ALA A 45 7.01 -5.40 -10.82
N ILE A 46 7.00 -6.51 -10.08
CA ILE A 46 6.25 -6.65 -8.82
C ILE A 46 6.76 -5.66 -7.77
N VAL A 47 8.08 -5.55 -7.60
CA VAL A 47 8.69 -4.63 -6.62
C VAL A 47 8.35 -3.18 -6.96
N VAL A 48 8.49 -2.76 -8.22
CA VAL A 48 8.21 -1.38 -8.65
C VAL A 48 6.72 -1.06 -8.52
N GLN A 49 5.83 -1.95 -8.96
CA GLN A 49 4.39 -1.77 -8.86
C GLN A 49 3.92 -1.72 -7.40
N GLY A 50 4.38 -2.67 -6.58
CA GLY A 50 4.04 -2.73 -5.15
C GLY A 50 4.59 -1.53 -4.39
N ALA A 51 5.81 -1.08 -4.68
CA ALA A 51 6.39 0.11 -4.03
C ALA A 51 5.59 1.38 -4.33
N PHE A 52 5.11 1.55 -5.57
CA PHE A 52 4.25 2.67 -5.94
C PHE A 52 2.92 2.66 -5.17
N LEU A 53 2.24 1.51 -5.11
CA LEU A 53 0.96 1.36 -4.40
C LEU A 53 1.14 1.57 -2.89
N LEU A 54 2.19 1.00 -2.31
CA LEU A 54 2.52 1.17 -0.90
C LEU A 54 2.72 2.64 -0.52
N MET A 55 3.47 3.39 -1.35
CA MET A 55 3.67 4.82 -1.14
C MET A 55 2.37 5.60 -1.29
N PHE A 56 1.56 5.28 -2.30
CA PHE A 56 0.29 5.94 -2.57
C PHE A 56 -0.71 5.74 -1.43
N ASP A 57 -0.86 4.51 -0.94
CA ASP A 57 -1.80 4.16 0.12
C ASP A 57 -1.34 4.68 1.48
N ALA A 58 -0.03 4.59 1.79
CA ALA A 58 0.52 5.19 3.00
C ALA A 58 0.29 6.71 3.01
N TRP A 59 0.52 7.40 1.89
CA TRP A 59 0.28 8.83 1.75
C TRP A 59 -1.20 9.19 1.97
N HIS A 60 -2.13 8.47 1.31
CA HIS A 60 -3.56 8.69 1.47
C HIS A 60 -4.01 8.43 2.91
N GLY A 61 -3.48 7.38 3.54
CA GLY A 61 -3.79 7.02 4.93
C GLY A 61 -3.32 8.06 5.93
N MET A 62 -2.13 8.63 5.72
CA MET A 62 -1.60 9.72 6.53
C MET A 62 -2.43 11.00 6.37
N ARG A 63 -2.83 11.37 5.14
CA ARG A 63 -3.69 12.54 4.91
C ARG A 63 -5.09 12.39 5.51
N LEU A 64 -5.71 11.23 5.34
CA LEU A 64 -7.03 10.94 5.91
C LEU A 64 -7.00 10.90 7.45
N ARG A 65 -5.91 10.41 8.04
CA ARG A 65 -5.67 10.48 9.49
C ARG A 65 -5.53 11.90 10.02
N HIS A 66 -5.05 12.83 9.19
CA HIS A 66 -4.81 14.23 9.57
C HIS A 66 -6.03 15.14 9.36
N PHE A 67 -7.14 14.65 8.79
CA PHE A 67 -8.37 15.46 8.70
C PHE A 67 -8.85 15.83 10.12
N PRO A 68 -8.87 17.11 10.50
CA PRO A 68 -9.25 17.52 11.85
C PRO A 68 -10.71 17.16 12.11
N ARG A 69 -11.00 16.60 13.31
CA ARG A 69 -12.37 16.41 13.84
C ARG A 69 -13.01 17.75 14.23
N GLY A 70 -13.02 18.71 13.31
CA GLY A 70 -13.46 20.07 13.56
C GLY A 70 -14.30 20.62 12.42
N PHE A 71 -15.32 19.88 12.00
CA PHE A 71 -16.45 20.50 11.30
C PHE A 71 -17.64 20.50 12.25
N THR A 72 -17.73 21.53 13.09
CA THR A 72 -18.98 21.95 13.70
C THR A 72 -19.71 22.80 12.66
N PRO A 73 -20.81 22.34 12.04
CA PRO A 73 -21.67 23.23 11.28
C PRO A 73 -22.23 24.25 12.27
N SER A 74 -21.84 25.50 12.13
CA SER A 74 -22.52 26.61 12.79
C SER A 74 -23.79 26.96 12.01
N ALA A 75 -24.92 26.82 12.71
CA ALA A 75 -26.30 27.24 12.41
C ALA A 75 -27.11 26.34 11.47
#